data_AF-A0A2H1JDX2-F1
#
_entry.id   AF-A0A2H1JDX2-F1
#
_cell.length_a   1.000
_cell.length_b   1.000
_cell.length_c   1.000
_cell.angle_alpha   90.00
_cell.angle_beta   90.00
_cell.angle_gamma   90.00
#
_symmetry.space_group_name_H-M   'P 1'
#
loop_
_entity.id
_entity.type
_entity.pdbx_description
1 polymer ?
#
loop_
_entity_poly.entity_id
_entity_poly.type
_entity_poly.pdbx_seq_one_letter_code
_entity_poly.pdbx_strand_id
1 'polypeptide(L)'
;MLWALHWLLRIGLAIALLPYAWTKIFHVQMGYADYADALVQYGEMSPMGLLWRFMAFSPTVQFLAGLAELLAVVLLLFRRSAWLGALIAALDMSVVFLLNLTFDVPVKQRSGAMALVGLILLIPNVPRIVRFALGRSVGPVVSGLIWHNRIFVRITRWVSPILAVVIIVGSGLATGISLKWGRPGTPEEISGVYTITTSGKPAPIEGTDHTTADITQIAFGQIGWG
;
A
#
# COMPACT_ATOMS: atom_id res chain seq x y z
N MET A 1 10.40 2.77 31.10
CA MET A 1 9.76 1.57 30.50
C MET A 1 8.80 1.92 29.36
N LEU A 2 7.88 2.88 29.51
CA LEU A 2 6.90 3.25 28.45
C LEU A 2 7.51 3.64 27.09
N TRP A 3 8.65 4.34 27.07
CA TRP A 3 9.32 4.74 25.83
C TRP A 3 10.01 3.60 25.06
N ALA A 4 10.42 2.54 25.78
CA ALA A 4 10.96 1.35 25.13
C ALA A 4 9.83 0.56 24.46
N LEU A 5 8.66 0.45 25.11
CA LEU A 5 7.47 -0.13 24.50
C LEU A 5 6.98 0.68 23.29
N HIS A 6 6.94 2.01 23.40
CA HIS A 6 6.62 2.89 22.27
C HIS A 6 7.57 2.66 21.09
N TRP A 7 8.88 2.54 21.36
CA TRP A 7 9.87 2.21 20.34
C TRP A 7 9.63 0.82 19.72
N LEU A 8 9.36 -0.22 20.51
CA LEU A 8 9.06 -1.56 20.01
C LEU A 8 7.83 -1.58 19.10
N LEU A 9 6.73 -0.98 19.53
CA LEU A 9 5.51 -0.86 18.74
C LEU A 9 5.74 -0.11 17.43
N ARG A 10 6.55 0.95 17.47
CA ARG A 10 6.90 1.75 16.30
C ARG A 10 7.71 0.95 15.28
N ILE A 11 8.74 0.24 15.73
CA ILE A 11 9.57 -0.60 14.84
C ILE A 11 8.76 -1.79 14.33
N GLY A 12 7.93 -2.41 15.17
CA GLY A 12 7.02 -3.49 14.78
C GLY A 12 6.02 -3.05 13.70
N LEU A 13 5.39 -1.88 13.87
CA LEU A 13 4.47 -1.32 12.87
C LEU A 13 5.20 -1.00 11.55
N ALA A 14 6.39 -0.41 11.62
CA ALA A 14 7.21 -0.12 10.44
C ALA A 14 7.57 -1.39 9.66
N ILE A 15 7.99 -2.45 10.36
CA ILE A 15 8.31 -3.75 9.74
C ILE A 15 7.05 -4.40 9.15
N ALA A 16 5.90 -4.30 9.84
CA ALA A 16 4.65 -4.88 9.37
C ALA A 16 4.11 -4.21 8.11
N LEU A 17 4.24 -2.87 7.99
CA LEU A 17 3.76 -2.10 6.84
C LEU A 17 4.67 -2.22 5.60
N LEU A 18 5.97 -2.43 5.79
CA LEU A 18 6.95 -2.37 4.72
C LEU A 18 6.69 -3.36 3.56
N PRO A 19 6.27 -4.63 3.79
CA PRO A 19 5.88 -5.54 2.72
C PRO A 19 4.64 -5.08 1.95
N TYR A 20 3.64 -4.51 2.63
CA TYR A 20 2.44 -3.98 1.98
C TYR A 20 2.79 -2.79 1.07
N ALA A 21 3.62 -1.87 1.58
CA ALA A 21 4.08 -0.72 0.82
C ALA A 21 4.75 -1.14 -0.50
N TRP A 22 5.71 -2.07 -0.44
CA TRP A 22 6.42 -2.53 -1.62
C TRP A 22 5.55 -3.34 -2.59
N THR A 23 4.69 -4.22 -2.08
CA THR A 23 3.80 -5.00 -2.95
C THR A 23 2.74 -4.15 -3.65
N LYS A 24 2.33 -3.02 -3.06
CA LYS A 24 1.47 -2.02 -3.74
C LYS A 24 2.23 -1.18 -4.75
N ILE A 25 3.43 -0.71 -4.41
CA ILE A 25 4.28 0.08 -5.32
C ILE A 25 4.64 -0.70 -6.58
N PHE A 26 4.93 -2.00 -6.45
CA PHE A 26 5.19 -2.87 -7.59
C PHE A 26 3.93 -3.47 -8.22
N HIS A 27 2.74 -2.98 -7.88
CA HIS A 27 1.46 -3.47 -8.39
C HIS A 27 1.14 -4.96 -8.13
N VAL A 28 1.95 -5.69 -7.37
CA VAL A 28 1.80 -7.13 -7.16
C VAL A 28 0.60 -7.48 -6.27
N GLN A 29 0.23 -6.62 -5.32
CA GLN A 29 -0.84 -6.98 -4.37
C GLN A 29 -2.22 -7.14 -5.02
N MET A 30 -2.57 -6.23 -5.93
CA MET A 30 -3.85 -6.22 -6.65
C MET A 30 -3.72 -6.68 -8.10
N GLY A 31 -2.50 -6.70 -8.65
CA GLY A 31 -2.23 -7.02 -10.03
C GLY A 31 -2.58 -5.88 -10.99
N TYR A 32 -2.64 -6.23 -12.27
CA TYR A 32 -3.19 -5.41 -13.34
C TYR A 32 -4.52 -6.01 -13.78
N ALA A 33 -5.44 -5.18 -14.24
CA ALA A 33 -6.70 -5.68 -14.80
C ALA A 33 -6.41 -6.48 -16.08
N ASP A 34 -6.96 -7.70 -16.16
CA ASP A 34 -6.76 -8.63 -17.28
C ASP A 34 -8.05 -8.83 -18.09
N TYR A 35 -7.96 -9.42 -19.29
CA TYR A 35 -9.09 -9.71 -20.17
C TYR A 35 -10.18 -10.51 -19.46
N ALA A 36 -9.79 -11.50 -18.65
CA ALA A 36 -10.72 -12.30 -17.87
C ALA A 36 -11.49 -11.46 -16.84
N ASP A 37 -10.90 -10.40 -16.30
CA ASP A 37 -11.55 -9.52 -15.34
C ASP A 37 -12.61 -8.61 -15.97
N ALA A 38 -12.44 -8.25 -17.24
CA ALA A 38 -13.41 -7.45 -17.98
C ALA A 38 -14.63 -8.26 -18.46
N LEU A 39 -14.51 -9.59 -18.55
CA LEU A 39 -15.62 -10.46 -18.95
C LEU A 39 -16.60 -10.76 -17.81
N VAL A 40 -16.19 -10.59 -16.56
CA VAL A 40 -17.06 -10.83 -15.39
C VAL A 40 -17.99 -9.65 -15.20
N GLN A 41 -19.31 -9.90 -15.12
CA GLN A 41 -20.28 -8.84 -14.90
C GLN A 41 -20.31 -8.39 -13.43
N TYR A 42 -20.67 -7.13 -13.18
CA TYR A 42 -20.76 -6.56 -11.83
C TYR A 42 -21.62 -7.40 -10.85
N GLY A 43 -22.69 -8.03 -11.34
CA GLY A 43 -23.57 -8.87 -10.52
C GLY A 43 -22.98 -10.23 -10.14
N GLU A 44 -21.91 -10.65 -10.82
CA GLU A 44 -21.25 -11.95 -10.61
C GLU A 44 -19.98 -11.81 -9.75
N MET A 45 -19.54 -10.58 -9.49
CA MET A 45 -18.34 -10.31 -8.69
C MET A 45 -18.63 -10.47 -7.19
N SER A 46 -17.71 -11.13 -6.48
CA SER A 46 -17.68 -11.01 -5.02
C SER A 46 -17.28 -9.58 -4.61
N PRO A 47 -17.68 -9.11 -3.40
CA PRO A 47 -17.28 -7.79 -2.92
C PRO A 47 -15.75 -7.59 -2.94
N MET A 48 -14.97 -8.59 -2.53
CA MET A 48 -13.52 -8.55 -2.59
C MET A 48 -13.02 -8.45 -4.04
N GLY A 49 -13.60 -9.25 -4.96
CA GLY A 49 -13.23 -9.23 -6.37
C GLY A 49 -13.47 -7.87 -7.02
N LEU A 50 -14.57 -7.21 -6.64
CA LEU A 50 -14.88 -5.85 -7.09
C LEU A 50 -13.82 -4.84 -6.61
N LEU A 51 -13.45 -4.88 -5.33
CA LEU A 51 -12.41 -4.00 -4.78
C LEU A 51 -11.04 -4.23 -5.44
N TRP A 52 -10.66 -5.51 -5.63
CA TRP A 52 -9.39 -5.86 -6.27
C TRP A 52 -9.32 -5.33 -7.71
N ARG A 53 -10.39 -5.51 -8.49
CA ARG A 53 -10.48 -5.01 -9.87
C ARG A 53 -10.49 -3.49 -9.94
N PHE A 54 -11.20 -2.82 -9.03
CA PHE A 54 -11.16 -1.36 -8.94
C PHE A 54 -9.73 -0.84 -8.73
N MET A 55 -8.98 -1.46 -7.81
CA MET A 55 -7.59 -1.08 -7.55
C MET A 55 -6.66 -1.44 -8.71
N ALA A 56 -6.85 -2.61 -9.33
CA ALA A 56 -6.06 -3.07 -10.47
C ALA A 56 -6.30 -2.27 -11.75
N PHE A 57 -7.53 -1.76 -11.93
CA PHE A 57 -7.90 -0.88 -13.04
C PHE A 57 -7.16 0.47 -12.99
N SER A 58 -6.84 0.96 -11.79
CA SER A 58 -6.06 2.19 -11.63
C SER A 58 -4.72 1.91 -10.93
N PRO A 59 -3.67 1.57 -11.70
CA PRO A 59 -2.32 1.41 -11.17
C PRO A 59 -1.91 2.62 -10.32
N THR A 60 -2.24 3.83 -10.76
CA THR A 60 -1.94 5.07 -10.02
C THR A 60 -2.51 5.07 -8.61
N VAL A 61 -3.75 4.62 -8.41
CA VAL A 61 -4.37 4.56 -7.07
C VAL A 61 -3.63 3.54 -6.19
N GLN A 62 -3.28 2.38 -6.73
CA GLN A 62 -2.51 1.37 -6.01
C GLN A 62 -1.10 1.87 -5.64
N PHE A 63 -0.43 2.55 -6.56
CA PHE A 63 0.90 3.13 -6.32
C PHE A 63 0.84 4.22 -5.24
N LEU A 64 -0.13 5.12 -5.30
CA LEU A 64 -0.30 6.18 -4.30
C LEU A 64 -0.62 5.62 -2.91
N ALA A 65 -1.44 4.57 -2.84
CA ALA A 65 -1.70 3.86 -1.58
C ALA A 65 -0.40 3.22 -1.02
N GLY A 66 0.39 2.55 -1.86
CA GLY A 66 1.68 2.00 -1.45
C GLY A 66 2.70 3.07 -1.05
N LEU A 67 2.69 4.22 -1.71
CA LEU A 67 3.52 5.37 -1.37
C LEU A 67 3.12 5.97 -0.02
N ALA A 68 1.83 6.06 0.29
CA ALA A 68 1.35 6.53 1.60
C ALA A 68 1.84 5.59 2.72
N GLU A 69 1.75 4.27 2.53
CA GLU A 69 2.29 3.27 3.45
C GLU A 69 3.81 3.41 3.60
N LEU A 70 4.55 3.56 2.49
CA LEU A 70 6.00 3.74 2.52
C LEU A 70 6.39 5.01 3.27
N LEU A 71 5.72 6.13 3.00
CA LEU A 71 5.94 7.40 3.69
C LEU A 71 5.69 7.26 5.19
N ALA A 72 4.64 6.55 5.59
CA ALA A 72 4.40 6.24 7.00
C ALA A 72 5.58 5.48 7.62
N VAL A 73 6.08 4.44 6.95
CA VAL A 73 7.24 3.65 7.40
C VAL A 73 8.50 4.49 7.52
N VAL A 74 8.82 5.29 6.49
CA VAL A 74 9.97 6.20 6.50
C VAL A 74 9.89 7.11 7.71
N LEU A 75 8.75 7.79 7.90
CA LEU A 75 8.57 8.73 9.00
C LEU A 75 8.58 8.06 10.38
N LEU A 76 8.07 6.83 10.51
CA LEU A 76 8.10 6.02 11.73
C LEU A 76 9.54 5.65 12.13
N LEU A 77 10.41 5.33 11.18
CA LEU A 77 11.80 4.96 11.45
C LEU A 77 12.62 6.15 11.96
N PHE A 78 12.33 7.37 11.50
CA PHE A 78 12.98 8.59 11.98
C PHE A 78 12.34 9.11 13.27
N ARG A 79 13.09 9.07 14.37
CA ARG A 79 12.60 9.43 15.71
C ARG A 79 11.94 10.81 15.82
N ARG A 80 12.37 11.80 15.04
CA ARG A 80 11.80 13.16 15.07
C ARG A 80 10.44 13.28 14.37
N SER A 81 10.21 12.48 13.34
CA SER A 81 8.99 12.45 12.54
C SER A 81 8.07 11.28 12.88
N ALA A 82 8.43 10.43 13.85
CA ALA A 82 7.68 9.24 14.21
C ALA A 82 6.20 9.49 14.51
N TRP A 83 5.86 10.67 15.04
CA TRP A 83 4.47 11.04 15.30
C TRP A 83 3.67 11.29 14.00
N LEU A 84 4.29 11.87 12.96
CA LEU A 84 3.68 12.04 11.63
C LEU A 84 3.51 10.68 10.95
N GLY A 85 4.53 9.82 11.05
CA GLY A 85 4.44 8.46 10.53
C GLY A 85 3.32 7.66 11.20
N ALA A 86 3.16 7.79 12.51
CA ALA A 86 2.06 7.17 13.24
C ALA A 86 0.69 7.73 12.84
N LEU A 87 0.59 9.04 12.53
CA LEU A 87 -0.63 9.66 12.04
C LEU A 87 -1.04 9.11 10.68
N ILE A 88 -0.09 9.09 9.73
CA ILE A 88 -0.34 8.59 8.38
C ILE A 88 -0.67 7.09 8.44
N ALA A 89 0.09 6.30 9.20
CA ALA A 89 -0.19 4.87 9.38
C ALA A 89 -1.59 4.63 9.99
N ALA A 90 -2.01 5.41 10.99
CA ALA A 90 -3.32 5.26 11.60
C ALA A 90 -4.45 5.58 10.60
N LEU A 91 -4.32 6.68 9.84
CA LEU A 91 -5.31 7.09 8.85
C LEU A 91 -5.40 6.06 7.71
N ASP A 92 -4.26 5.71 7.13
CA ASP A 92 -4.19 4.78 6.00
C ASP A 92 -4.69 3.38 6.39
N MET A 93 -4.24 2.83 7.53
CA MET A 93 -4.73 1.54 8.02
C MET A 93 -6.21 1.57 8.43
N SER A 94 -6.75 2.73 8.83
CA SER A 94 -8.19 2.87 9.08
C SER A 94 -8.98 2.81 7.77
N VAL A 95 -8.50 3.42 6.69
CA VAL A 95 -9.10 3.31 5.36
C VAL A 95 -9.03 1.86 4.88
N VAL A 96 -7.87 1.21 4.97
CA VAL A 96 -7.70 -0.20 4.61
C VAL A 96 -8.59 -1.11 5.46
N PHE A 97 -8.71 -0.86 6.76
CA PHE A 97 -9.60 -1.61 7.64
C PHE A 97 -11.07 -1.44 7.26
N LEU A 98 -11.49 -0.22 6.95
CA LEU A 98 -12.85 0.06 6.48
C LEU A 98 -13.13 -0.69 5.19
N LEU A 99 -12.24 -0.62 4.20
CA LEU A 99 -12.36 -1.37 2.94
C LEU A 99 -12.43 -2.88 3.21
N ASN A 100 -11.59 -3.40 4.10
CA ASN A 100 -11.62 -4.82 4.45
C ASN A 100 -12.92 -5.24 5.13
N LEU A 101 -13.58 -4.34 5.86
CA LEU A 101 -14.87 -4.60 6.50
C LEU A 101 -16.02 -4.54 5.48
N THR A 102 -16.02 -3.54 4.60
CA THR A 102 -17.13 -3.30 3.65
C THR A 102 -17.08 -4.21 2.42
N PHE A 103 -15.90 -4.65 2.00
CA PHE A 103 -15.70 -5.54 0.86
C PHE A 103 -15.40 -7.00 1.27
N ASP A 104 -15.70 -7.35 2.53
CA ASP A 104 -15.50 -8.67 3.13
C ASP A 104 -14.14 -9.32 2.86
N VAL A 105 -13.08 -8.53 3.01
CA VAL A 105 -11.72 -9.01 2.82
C VAL A 105 -11.28 -9.77 4.08
N PRO A 106 -10.72 -10.99 3.97
CA PRO A 106 -10.41 -11.85 5.12
C PRO A 106 -9.30 -11.33 6.05
N VAL A 107 -8.61 -10.24 5.70
CA VAL A 107 -7.48 -9.68 6.47
C VAL A 107 -7.86 -8.50 7.40
N LYS A 108 -9.15 -8.28 7.67
CA LYS A 108 -9.67 -7.21 8.53
C LYS A 108 -9.04 -7.13 9.93
N GLN A 109 -8.71 -8.27 10.55
CA GLN A 109 -8.09 -8.29 11.89
C GLN A 109 -6.69 -7.65 11.89
N ARG A 110 -5.89 -7.90 10.84
CA ARG A 110 -4.52 -7.41 10.76
C ARG A 110 -4.48 -5.90 10.50
N SER A 111 -5.27 -5.40 9.55
CA SER A 111 -5.34 -3.96 9.28
C SER A 111 -5.90 -3.18 10.49
N GLY A 112 -6.90 -3.74 11.19
CA GLY A 112 -7.43 -3.14 12.42
C GLY A 112 -6.39 -3.06 13.53
N ALA A 113 -5.61 -4.13 13.75
CA ALA A 113 -4.53 -4.11 14.75
C ALA A 113 -3.44 -3.08 14.41
N MET A 114 -3.06 -2.95 13.13
CA MET A 114 -2.08 -1.94 12.71
C MET A 114 -2.61 -0.51 12.87
N ALA A 115 -3.88 -0.25 12.56
CA ALA A 115 -4.53 1.03 12.82
C ALA A 115 -4.53 1.37 14.32
N LEU A 116 -4.88 0.40 15.18
CA LEU A 116 -4.86 0.57 16.64
C LEU A 116 -3.45 0.86 17.16
N VAL A 117 -2.43 0.17 16.68
CA VAL A 117 -1.03 0.46 17.06
C VAL A 117 -0.63 1.88 16.63
N GLY A 118 -1.00 2.31 15.43
CA GLY A 118 -0.80 3.69 14.97
C GLY A 118 -1.43 4.72 15.91
N LEU A 119 -2.68 4.49 16.33
CA LEU A 119 -3.39 5.33 17.31
C LEU A 119 -2.70 5.33 18.69
N ILE A 120 -2.26 4.17 19.17
CA ILE A 120 -1.52 4.06 20.44
C ILE A 120 -0.23 4.88 20.39
N LEU A 121 0.50 4.81 19.28
CA LEU A 121 1.73 5.58 19.09
C LEU A 121 1.50 7.10 19.07
N LEU A 122 0.29 7.55 18.70
CA LEU A 122 -0.10 8.97 18.69
C LEU A 122 -0.44 9.52 20.08
N ILE A 123 -0.87 8.69 21.04
CA ILE A 123 -1.34 9.12 22.37
C ILE A 123 -0.44 10.21 23.01
N PRO A 124 0.90 10.08 23.05
CA PRO A 124 1.77 11.10 23.65
C PRO A 124 1.74 12.45 22.94
N ASN A 125 1.37 12.48 21.65
CA ASN A 125 1.33 13.69 20.82
C ASN A 125 -0.09 14.25 20.64
N VAL A 126 -1.15 13.56 21.07
CA VAL A 126 -2.55 14.03 20.97
C VAL A 126 -2.73 15.45 21.53
N PRO A 127 -2.22 15.81 22.73
CA PRO A 127 -2.38 17.17 23.25
C PRO A 127 -1.75 18.24 22.35
N ARG A 128 -0.67 17.90 21.65
CA ARG A 128 0.02 18.81 20.71
C ARG A 128 -0.79 18.99 19.42
N ILE A 129 -1.36 17.89 18.91
CA ILE A 129 -2.23 17.92 17.73
C ILE A 129 -3.49 18.75 18.00
N VAL A 130 -4.13 18.55 19.16
CA VAL A 130 -5.32 19.32 19.55
C VAL A 130 -4.99 20.80 19.74
N ARG A 131 -3.88 21.14 20.40
CA ARG A 131 -3.45 22.54 20.53
C ARG A 131 -3.19 23.19 19.18
N PHE A 132 -2.52 22.47 18.27
CA PHE A 132 -2.28 22.94 16.90
C PHE A 132 -3.59 23.19 16.15
N ALA A 133 -4.54 22.25 16.21
CA ALA A 133 -5.86 22.39 15.58
C ALA A 133 -6.68 23.57 16.13
N LEU A 134 -6.48 23.92 17.40
CA LEU A 134 -7.10 25.08 18.05
C LEU A 134 -6.30 26.39 17.84
N GLY A 135 -5.29 26.40 16.96
CA GLY A 135 -4.45 27.58 16.69
C GLY A 135 -3.57 28.01 17.87
N ARG A 136 -3.33 27.13 18.85
CA ARG A 136 -2.53 27.41 20.06
C ARG A 136 -1.08 26.98 19.88
N SER A 137 -0.19 27.64 20.60
CA SER A 137 1.24 27.28 20.61
C SER A 137 1.45 25.82 21.02
N VAL A 138 2.19 25.10 20.18
CA VAL A 138 2.51 23.69 20.37
C VAL A 138 3.72 23.61 21.30
N GLY A 139 3.53 23.02 22.48
CA GLY A 139 4.60 22.87 23.47
C GLY A 139 5.79 22.00 22.99
N PRO A 140 6.79 21.79 23.86
CA PRO A 140 8.03 21.09 23.50
C PRO A 140 7.77 19.70 22.92
N VAL A 141 8.69 19.23 22.08
CA VAL A 141 8.62 17.91 21.46
C VAL A 141 8.63 16.83 22.54
N VAL A 142 7.60 15.98 22.55
CA VAL A 142 7.54 14.85 23.48
C VAL A 142 8.51 13.78 23.01
N SER A 143 9.66 13.69 23.68
CA SER A 143 10.61 12.60 23.42
C SER A 143 11.25 12.14 24.72
N GLY A 144 11.04 10.88 25.09
CA GLY A 144 11.73 10.27 26.22
C GLY A 144 12.97 9.50 25.79
N LEU A 145 13.96 9.39 26.68
CA LEU A 145 15.11 8.51 26.45
C LEU A 145 14.67 7.04 26.53
N ILE A 146 15.06 6.25 25.52
CA ILE A 146 14.88 4.79 25.51
C ILE A 146 15.80 4.16 26.56
N TRP A 147 16.99 4.74 26.71
CA TRP A 147 18.04 4.28 27.61
C TRP A 147 18.84 5.47 28.15
N HIS A 148 19.33 5.37 29.38
CA HIS A 148 20.01 6.48 30.08
C HIS A 148 21.52 6.57 29.78
N ASN A 149 22.12 5.53 29.16
CA ASN A 149 23.56 5.55 28.86
C ASN A 149 23.88 6.52 27.70
N ARG A 150 24.79 7.46 27.98
CA ARG A 150 25.21 8.52 27.04
C ARG A 150 25.90 7.99 25.78
N ILE A 151 26.64 6.89 25.89
CA ILE A 151 27.33 6.26 24.76
C ILE A 151 26.31 5.65 23.80
N PHE A 152 25.34 4.90 24.35
CA PHE A 152 24.25 4.29 23.59
C PHE A 152 23.42 5.35 22.84
N VAL A 153 23.09 6.46 23.49
CA VAL A 153 22.34 7.58 22.87
C VAL A 153 23.15 8.26 21.76
N ARG A 154 24.48 8.41 21.92
CA ARG A 154 25.34 9.03 20.91
C ARG A 154 25.48 8.14 19.67
N ILE A 155 25.64 6.83 19.86
CA ILE A 155 25.75 5.84 18.77
C ILE A 155 24.41 5.75 18.02
N THR A 156 23.31 5.55 18.73
CA THR A 156 21.97 5.38 18.12
C THR A 156 21.50 6.62 17.35
N ARG A 157 22.04 7.81 17.65
CA ARG A 157 21.74 9.03 16.89
C ARG A 157 22.10 8.92 15.40
N TRP A 158 23.18 8.21 15.08
CA TRP A 158 23.68 8.07 13.70
C TRP A 158 23.43 6.68 13.13
N VAL A 159 23.54 5.64 13.96
CA VAL A 159 23.30 4.26 13.52
C VAL A 159 21.82 4.04 13.15
N SER A 160 20.88 4.62 13.90
CA SER A 160 19.44 4.44 13.61
C SER A 160 19.00 4.96 12.24
N PRO A 161 19.34 6.19 11.79
CA PRO A 161 18.95 6.65 10.46
C PRO A 161 19.65 5.89 9.34
N ILE A 162 20.92 5.51 9.51
CA ILE A 162 21.64 4.69 8.52
C ILE A 162 20.96 3.32 8.39
N LEU A 163 20.69 2.66 9.52
CA LEU A 163 19.99 1.37 9.53
C LEU A 163 18.59 1.48 8.92
N ALA A 164 17.86 2.55 9.21
CA ALA A 164 16.56 2.80 8.60
C ALA A 164 16.65 2.87 7.06
N VAL A 165 17.62 3.63 6.54
CA VAL A 165 17.85 3.74 5.09
C VAL A 165 18.23 2.38 4.50
N VAL A 166 19.13 1.64 5.15
CA VAL A 166 19.53 0.29 4.70
C VAL A 166 18.33 -0.66 4.68
N ILE A 167 17.46 -0.63 5.68
CA ILE A 167 16.26 -1.47 5.72
C ILE A 167 15.29 -1.08 4.60
N ILE A 168 15.02 0.21 4.40
CA ILE A 168 14.11 0.68 3.35
C ILE A 168 14.64 0.29 1.97
N VAL A 169 15.88 0.67 1.65
CA VAL A 169 16.47 0.41 0.34
C VAL A 169 16.68 -1.08 0.12
N GLY A 170 17.24 -1.78 1.12
CA GLY A 170 17.50 -3.21 1.04
C GLY A 170 16.24 -4.04 0.86
N SER A 171 15.17 -3.73 1.61
CA SER A 171 13.88 -4.40 1.43
C SER A 171 13.25 -4.09 0.07
N GLY A 172 13.29 -2.83 -0.38
CA GLY A 172 12.76 -2.44 -1.68
C GLY A 172 13.47 -3.15 -2.83
N LEU A 173 14.81 -3.22 -2.80
CA LEU A 173 15.60 -3.96 -3.79
C LEU A 173 15.32 -5.46 -3.72
N ALA A 174 15.31 -6.06 -2.53
CA ALA A 174 15.06 -7.48 -2.35
C ALA A 174 13.66 -7.88 -2.85
N THR A 175 12.65 -7.11 -2.48
CA THR A 175 11.27 -7.32 -2.93
C THR A 175 11.13 -7.06 -4.43
N GLY A 176 11.73 -5.99 -4.96
CA GLY A 176 11.73 -5.68 -6.39
C GLY A 176 12.35 -6.80 -7.22
N ILE A 177 13.52 -7.32 -6.82
CA ILE A 177 14.16 -8.45 -7.50
C ILE A 177 13.29 -9.71 -7.40
N SER A 178 12.82 -10.04 -6.20
CA SER A 178 12.02 -11.25 -5.96
C SER A 178 10.70 -11.25 -6.73
N LEU A 179 10.12 -10.07 -6.94
CA LEU A 179 8.84 -9.88 -7.64
C LEU A 179 9.02 -9.41 -9.10
N LYS A 180 10.22 -9.49 -9.66
CA LYS A 180 10.54 -9.03 -11.03
C LYS A 180 10.04 -7.60 -11.32
N TRP A 181 10.09 -6.73 -10.31
CA TRP A 181 9.66 -5.34 -10.34
C TRP A 181 8.18 -5.14 -10.69
N GLY A 182 7.35 -6.17 -10.50
CA GLY A 182 5.95 -6.11 -10.85
C GLY A 182 5.69 -6.08 -12.36
N ARG A 183 6.70 -6.37 -13.18
CA ARG A 183 6.52 -6.40 -14.64
C ARG A 183 5.55 -7.51 -14.99
N PRO A 184 4.43 -7.21 -15.68
CA PRO A 184 3.57 -8.26 -16.22
C PRO A 184 4.39 -9.12 -17.18
N GLY A 185 4.05 -10.41 -17.26
CA GLY A 185 4.65 -11.31 -18.25
C GLY A 185 4.40 -10.78 -19.66
N THR A 186 5.25 -11.17 -20.61
CA THR A 186 4.96 -10.93 -22.03
C THR A 186 3.63 -11.63 -22.36
N PRO A 187 2.64 -10.92 -22.94
CA PRO A 187 1.41 -11.57 -23.38
C PRO A 187 1.76 -12.71 -24.34
N GLU A 188 1.31 -13.93 -24.05
CA GLU A 188 1.45 -15.04 -25.00
C GLU A 188 0.57 -14.76 -26.22
N GLU A 189 0.93 -15.31 -27.40
CA GLU A 189 0.16 -15.13 -28.65
C GLU A 189 -1.31 -15.55 -28.54
N ILE A 190 -1.63 -16.41 -27.56
CA ILE A 190 -2.97 -16.91 -27.25
C ILE A 190 -3.71 -16.08 -26.19
N SER A 191 -3.16 -14.94 -25.77
CA SER A 191 -3.80 -14.05 -24.80
C SER A 191 -4.79 -13.13 -25.50
N GLY A 192 -6.07 -13.24 -25.14
CA GLY A 192 -7.13 -12.40 -25.68
C GLY A 192 -8.52 -12.99 -25.45
N VAL A 193 -9.55 -12.26 -25.88
CA VAL A 193 -10.94 -12.73 -25.90
C VAL A 193 -11.25 -13.30 -27.27
N TYR A 194 -11.62 -14.58 -27.32
CA TYR A 194 -11.92 -15.29 -28.56
C TYR A 194 -13.38 -15.75 -28.59
N THR A 195 -14.08 -15.45 -29.67
CA THR A 195 -15.39 -16.04 -29.95
C THR A 195 -15.19 -17.29 -30.79
N ILE A 196 -15.51 -18.45 -30.21
CA ILE A 196 -15.46 -19.73 -30.94
C ILE A 196 -16.67 -19.79 -31.86
N THR A 197 -16.44 -19.73 -33.17
CA THR A 197 -17.46 -19.98 -34.20
C THR A 197 -17.18 -21.30 -34.91
N THR A 198 -18.23 -22.04 -35.25
CA THR A 198 -18.14 -23.36 -35.92
C THR A 198 -17.58 -23.28 -37.35
N SER A 199 -17.36 -22.08 -37.88
CA SER A 199 -16.79 -21.81 -39.20
C SER A 199 -15.39 -21.22 -39.04
N GLY A 200 -14.39 -21.76 -39.74
CA GLY A 200 -12.98 -21.36 -39.67
C GLY A 200 -12.62 -19.95 -40.20
N LYS A 201 -13.45 -18.93 -39.95
CA LYS A 201 -13.17 -17.52 -40.23
C LYS A 201 -13.38 -16.69 -38.96
N PRO A 202 -12.51 -15.70 -38.66
CA PRO A 202 -12.71 -14.81 -37.53
C PRO A 202 -14.04 -14.07 -37.69
N ALA A 203 -14.95 -14.19 -36.72
CA ALA A 203 -16.22 -13.48 -36.72
C ALA A 203 -16.10 -12.18 -35.89
N PRO A 204 -16.69 -11.07 -36.35
CA PRO A 204 -16.86 -9.87 -35.54
C PRO A 204 -17.74 -10.16 -34.32
N ILE A 205 -17.56 -9.41 -33.22
CA ILE A 205 -18.38 -9.51 -32.01
C ILE A 205 -19.82 -9.09 -32.36
N GLU A 206 -20.77 -10.02 -32.28
CA GLU A 206 -22.17 -9.75 -32.56
C GLU A 206 -22.74 -8.71 -31.59
N GLY A 207 -23.21 -7.57 -32.11
CA GLY A 207 -23.93 -6.55 -31.35
C GLY A 207 -23.13 -5.30 -30.94
N THR A 208 -21.88 -5.14 -31.40
CA THR A 208 -21.07 -3.93 -31.15
C THR A 208 -20.35 -3.47 -32.41
N ASP A 209 -20.35 -2.15 -32.71
CA ASP A 209 -19.55 -1.54 -33.79
C ASP A 209 -18.03 -1.52 -33.49
N HIS A 210 -17.62 -2.11 -32.35
CA HIS A 210 -16.25 -2.10 -31.85
C HIS A 210 -15.56 -3.45 -32.11
N THR A 211 -14.34 -3.41 -32.64
CA THR A 211 -13.49 -4.60 -32.72
C THR A 211 -12.96 -4.99 -31.34
N THR A 212 -12.47 -6.23 -31.17
CA THR A 212 -11.83 -6.69 -29.93
C THR A 212 -10.66 -5.78 -29.51
N ALA A 213 -9.96 -5.19 -30.49
CA ALA A 213 -8.90 -4.21 -30.27
C ALA A 213 -9.45 -2.87 -29.73
N ASP A 214 -10.58 -2.40 -30.25
CA ASP A 214 -11.23 -1.16 -29.79
C ASP A 214 -11.75 -1.30 -28.36
N ILE A 215 -12.37 -2.43 -28.02
CA ILE A 215 -12.83 -2.73 -26.66
C ILE A 215 -11.64 -2.77 -25.69
N THR A 216 -10.50 -3.32 -26.12
CA THR A 216 -9.28 -3.36 -25.30
C THR A 216 -8.73 -1.94 -25.04
N GLN A 217 -8.72 -1.09 -26.06
CA GLN A 217 -8.28 0.30 -25.92
C GLN A 217 -9.24 1.12 -25.05
N ILE A 218 -10.55 0.91 -25.18
CA ILE A 218 -11.59 1.62 -24.42
C ILE A 218 -11.63 1.12 -22.97
N ALA A 219 -11.49 -0.19 -22.74
CA ALA A 219 -11.61 -0.80 -21.42
C ALA A 219 -10.37 -0.61 -20.56
N PHE A 220 -9.15 -0.57 -21.13
CA PHE A 220 -7.92 -0.55 -20.33
C PHE A 220 -7.02 0.67 -20.59
N GLY A 221 -7.42 1.56 -21.50
CA GLY A 221 -6.53 2.61 -22.02
C GLY A 221 -5.37 2.01 -22.83
N GLN A 222 -4.56 2.85 -23.47
CA GLN A 222 -3.39 2.36 -24.23
C GLN A 222 -2.45 1.59 -23.29
N ILE A 223 -2.46 0.26 -23.35
CA ILE A 223 -1.40 -0.62 -22.85
C ILE A 223 -0.23 -0.63 -23.87
N GLY A 224 -0.03 0.49 -24.58
CA GLY A 224 1.04 0.69 -25.54
C GLY A 224 2.21 1.34 -24.82
N TRP A 225 3.17 0.54 -24.39
CA TRP A 225 4.49 1.07 -24.10
C TRP A 225 5.11 1.48 -25.43
N GLY A 226 5.17 2.78 -25.70
CA GLY A 226 6.06 3.37 -26.70
C GLY A 226 7.52 3.28 -26.27
#